data_AF-A0A2P6FD20-F1
#
_entry.id   AF-A0A2P6FD20-F1
#
_cell.length_a   1.000
_cell.length_b   1.000
_cell.length_c   1.000
_cell.angle_alpha   90.00
_cell.angle_beta   90.00
_cell.angle_gamma   90.00
#
_symmetry.space_group_name_H-M   'P 1'
#
loop_
_entity.id
_entity.type
_entity.pdbx_description
1 polymer ?
#
loop_
_entity_poly.entity_id
_entity_poly.type
_entity_poly.pdbx_seq_one_letter_code
_entity_poly.pdbx_strand_id
1 'polypeptide(L)' 'MNNNKFNTLNDREWLRLTGIKKSTFNKMLDILKVAEIEKFKKGGKTNKLSLENRLDFLHYLLKNCKYL' A
#
# COMPACT_ATOMS: atom_id res chain seq x y z
N MET A 1 13.00 -1.28 1.98
CA MET A 1 12.94 -1.07 0.51
C MET A 1 13.12 0.43 0.25
N ASN A 2 13.95 0.80 -0.73
CA ASN A 2 14.23 2.20 -1.05
C ASN A 2 12.96 2.91 -1.57
N ASN A 3 12.38 3.80 -0.77
CA ASN A 3 11.12 4.52 -1.04
C ASN A 3 11.18 5.47 -2.25
N ASN A 4 12.33 5.62 -2.90
CA ASN A 4 12.56 6.61 -3.96
C ASN A 4 12.17 6.14 -5.39
N LYS A 5 11.76 4.88 -5.59
CA LYS A 5 11.42 4.36 -6.94
C LYS A 5 9.94 4.40 -7.29
N PHE A 6 9.02 4.48 -6.33
CA PHE A 6 7.58 4.38 -6.62
C PHE A 6 6.99 5.68 -7.16
N ASN A 7 7.50 6.83 -6.70
CA ASN A 7 7.03 8.14 -7.19
C ASN A 7 7.51 8.47 -8.60
N THR A 8 8.58 7.81 -9.08
CA THR A 8 9.16 8.05 -10.41
C THR A 8 8.53 7.21 -11.53
N LEU A 9 7.69 6.22 -11.19
CA LEU A 9 7.05 5.37 -12.20
C LEU A 9 5.86 6.08 -12.84
N ASN A 10 5.81 6.04 -14.16
CA ASN A 10 4.63 6.46 -14.91
C ASN A 10 3.49 5.44 -14.72
N ASP A 11 2.25 5.84 -15.02
CA ASP A 11 1.07 5.00 -14.77
C ASP A 11 1.09 3.65 -15.49
N ARG A 12 1.73 3.59 -16.66
CA ARG A 12 1.87 2.34 -17.45
C ARG A 12 2.87 1.39 -16.79
N GLU A 13 4.04 1.90 -16.39
CA GLU A 13 5.06 1.13 -15.68
C GLU A 13 4.53 0.66 -14.32
N TRP A 14 3.81 1.53 -13.62
CA TRP A 14 3.12 1.21 -12.39
C TRP A 14 2.13 0.06 -12.57
N LEU A 15 1.24 0.15 -13.57
CA LEU A 15 0.26 -0.87 -13.86
C LEU A 15 0.92 -2.20 -14.26
N ARG A 16 2.01 -2.17 -15.03
CA ARG A 16 2.76 -3.36 -15.41
C ARG A 16 3.41 -4.05 -14.21
N LEU A 17 3.96 -3.27 -13.28
CA LEU A 17 4.65 -3.78 -12.10
C LEU A 17 3.67 -4.31 -11.04
N THR A 18 2.62 -3.54 -10.75
CA THR A 18 1.71 -3.78 -9.62
C THR A 18 0.39 -4.41 -10.04
N GLY A 19 0.02 -4.42 -11.33
CA GLY A 19 -1.28 -4.91 -11.79
C GLY A 19 -2.48 -4.08 -11.33
N ILE A 20 -2.26 -2.93 -10.68
CA ILE A 20 -3.31 -2.07 -10.12
C ILE A 20 -3.11 -0.65 -10.66
N LYS A 21 -4.19 0.08 -10.96
CA LYS A 21 -4.09 1.50 -11.34
C LYS A 21 -3.59 2.33 -10.15
N LYS A 22 -2.68 3.28 -10.40
CA LYS A 22 -2.13 4.19 -9.38
C LYS A 22 -3.22 4.93 -8.59
N SER A 23 -4.31 5.32 -9.26
CA SER A 23 -5.48 5.92 -8.63
C SER A 23 -6.19 5.00 -7.63
N THR A 24 -6.24 3.70 -7.90
CA THR A 24 -6.82 2.71 -6.98
C THR A 24 -5.93 2.48 -5.78
N PHE A 25 -4.62 2.40 -6.00
CA PHE A 25 -3.61 2.32 -4.93
C PHE A 25 -3.70 3.52 -3.98
N ASN A 26 -3.82 4.75 -4.50
CA ASN A 26 -3.97 5.95 -3.69
C ASN A 26 -5.25 5.93 -2.83
N LYS A 27 -6.38 5.49 -3.39
CA LYS A 27 -7.63 5.32 -2.62
C LYS A 27 -7.47 4.30 -1.49
N MET A 28 -6.76 3.20 -1.73
CA MET A 28 -6.47 2.20 -0.69
C MET A 28 -5.59 2.79 0.42
N LEU A 29 -4.59 3.60 0.06
CA LEU A 29 -3.77 4.33 1.04
C LEU A 29 -4.61 5.29 1.89
N ASP A 30 -5.53 6.03 1.28
CA ASP A 30 -6.37 6.98 2.01
C ASP A 30 -7.31 6.26 3.00
N ILE A 31 -7.91 5.14 2.60
CA ILE A 31 -8.71 4.29 3.51
C ILE A 31 -7.85 3.81 4.69
N LEU A 32 -6.62 3.36 4.43
CA LEU A 32 -5.71 2.91 5.48
C LEU A 32 -5.26 4.03 6.42
N LYS A 33 -5.03 5.24 5.90
CA LYS A 33 -4.73 6.41 6.73
C LYS A 33 -5.89 6.71 7.67
N VAL A 34 -7.12 6.74 7.17
CA VAL A 34 -8.32 6.97 7.99
C VAL A 34 -8.45 5.90 9.06
N ALA A 35 -8.32 4.63 8.69
CA ALA A 35 -8.39 3.51 9.64
C ALA A 35 -7.29 3.58 10.72
N GLU A 36 -6.07 4.02 10.38
CA GLU A 36 -5.03 4.25 11.38
C GLU A 36 -5.38 5.39 12.33
N ILE A 37 -5.83 6.54 11.82
CA ILE A 37 -6.25 7.68 12.64
C ILE A 37 -7.34 7.25 13.63
N GLU A 38 -8.32 6.47 13.19
CA GLU A 38 -9.35 5.91 14.06
C GLU A 38 -8.79 4.94 15.09
N LYS A 39 -7.83 4.09 14.70
CA LYS A 39 -7.17 3.15 15.61
C LYS A 39 -6.34 3.89 16.67
N PHE A 40 -5.66 4.98 16.31
CA PHE A 40 -4.93 5.84 17.24
C PHE A 40 -5.86 6.54 18.23
N LYS A 41 -6.98 7.07 17.76
CA LYS A 41 -8.00 7.70 18.63
C LYS A 41 -8.51 6.73 19.71
N LYS A 42 -8.51 5.43 19.43
CA LYS A 42 -8.90 4.36 20.37
C LYS A 42 -7.75 3.88 21.27
N GLY A 43 -6.60 4.54 21.28
CA GLY A 43 -5.43 4.15 22.07
C GLY A 43 -4.58 3.04 21.43
N GLY A 44 -4.74 2.79 20.13
CA GLY A 44 -3.96 1.80 19.41
C GLY A 44 -2.50 2.20 19.21
N LYS A 45 -1.59 1.22 19.18
CA LYS A 45 -0.16 1.42 18.96
C LYS A 45 0.16 1.79 17.51
N THR A 46 1.12 2.71 17.35
CA THR A 46 1.69 3.11 16.06
C THR A 46 2.31 1.94 15.33
N ASN A 47 2.00 1.78 14.04
CA ASN A 47 2.58 0.71 13.26
C ASN A 47 4.03 1.03 12.88
N LYS A 48 4.91 0.02 12.92
CA LYS A 48 6.34 0.18 12.66
C LYS A 48 6.65 0.34 11.15
N LEU A 49 5.75 -0.14 10.29
CA LEU A 49 5.89 -0.07 8.84
C LEU A 49 5.12 1.14 8.28
N SER A 50 5.71 1.83 7.29
CA SER A 50 5.00 2.88 6.56
C SER A 50 3.78 2.30 5.83
N LEU A 51 2.80 3.15 5.58
CA LEU A 51 1.56 2.78 4.91
C LEU A 51 1.81 2.19 3.51
N GLU A 52 2.76 2.75 2.74
CA GLU A 52 3.09 2.19 1.42
C GLU A 52 3.68 0.78 1.53
N ASN A 53 4.62 0.56 2.44
CA ASN A 53 5.23 -0.76 2.65
C ASN A 53 4.22 -1.81 3.12
N ARG A 54 3.19 -1.39 3.86
CA ARG A 54 2.09 -2.29 4.28
C ARG A 54 1.19 -2.64 3.11
N LEU A 55 0.91 -1.68 2.22
CA LEU A 55 0.12 -1.94 1.03
C LEU A 55 0.86 -2.86 0.05
N ASP A 56 2.15 -2.63 -0.14
CA ASP A 56 3.01 -3.48 -0.98
C ASP A 56 3.07 -4.90 -0.44
N PHE A 57 3.18 -5.08 0.88
CA PHE A 57 3.12 -6.41 1.50
C PHE A 57 1.76 -7.07 1.28
N LEU A 58 0.65 -6.33 1.43
CA LEU A 58 -0.68 -6.86 1.20
C LEU A 58 -0.87 -7.28 -0.26
N HIS A 59 -0.39 -6.46 -1.20
CA HIS A 59 -0.40 -6.77 -2.62
C HIS A 59 0.43 -8.02 -2.93
N TYR A 60 1.63 -8.12 -2.37
CA TYR A 60 2.49 -9.29 -2.47
C TYR A 60 1.77 -10.55 -1.96
N LEU A 61 1.15 -10.49 -0.80
CA LEU A 61 0.37 -11.62 -0.27
C LEU A 61 -0.77 -12.00 -1.20
N LEU A 62 -1.58 -11.03 -1.67
CA LEU A 62 -2.69 -11.31 -2.59
C LEU A 62 -2.23 -11.93 -3.93
N LYS A 63 -1.06 -11.52 -4.43
CA LYS A 63 -0.49 -12.07 -5.66
C LYS A 63 0.04 -13.48 -5.47
N ASN A 64 0.68 -13.78 -4.34
CA ASN A 64 1.31 -15.08 -4.09
C ASN A 64 0.38 -16.10 -3.45
N CYS A 65 -0.65 -15.69 -2.71
CA CYS A 65 -1.68 -16.58 -2.15
C CYS A 65 -2.70 -17.05 -3.20
N LYS A 66 -2.70 -16.52 -4.42
CA LYS A 66 -3.48 -17.04 -5.55
C LYS A 66 -2.86 -18.29 -6.21
N TYR A 67 -1.68 -18.72 -5.75
CA TYR A 67 -0.95 -19.87 -6.27
C TYR A 67 -0.78 -21.00 -5.23
N LEU A 68 -1.64 -21.03 -4.21
CA LEU A 68 -1.76 -22.11 -3.23
C LEU A 68 -3.13 -22.79 -3.35
#